data_AF-A0A7J6Q197-F1
#
_entry.id   AF-A0A7J6Q197-F1
#
_cell.length_a   1.000
_cell.length_b   1.000
_cell.length_c   1.000
_cell.angle_alpha   90.00
_cell.angle_beta   90.00
_cell.angle_gamma   90.00
#
_symmetry.space_group_name_H-M   'P 1'
#
loop_
_entity.id
_entity.type
_entity.pdbx_description
1 polymer ?
#
loop_
_entity_poly.entity_id
_entity_poly.type
_entity_poly.pdbx_seq_one_letter_code
_entity_poly.pdbx_strand_id
1 'polypeptide(L)'
;MRSSQGPSVAEAAALVWDFDKFWFPPGSDGPQAFWFAMHSHLPKFDAPKMEGQRYFPAILPLVFTMLLNPLRVWALPVWFRLRLAVMCDQTIRNITLPPEQAFLKTLVDRTTLRLAQSIVLDQPDNGPIMAVHGLYRALFLTLIFRHNGLAERSLKLLEPLPGDNETVGKFTECTKAVLCNRYIDYALSDKCNPDLAEMKLTEPPKDRHVLDELCRNDPDFLVDGPHSEADAVLMSRLKDFFLQNYPDNTVPKVLVLSLSGGVDSMTHLHLLSKLQRSLGFKLVACHIRHSNRDDAKQELQWVTYVTGRLGVPLYHHHVKLRRPHGSLKTGISRMDYEKQTRDIRFSMYAKAHKLAWAAAGLPEEERSQPVVVVGHHMDD
;
A
#
# COMPACT_ATOMS: atom_id res chain seq x y z
N MET A 1 -46.71 11.42 -17.45
CA MET A 1 -45.68 10.85 -18.35
C MET A 1 -44.82 11.98 -18.90
N ARG A 2 -43.68 12.30 -18.28
CA ARG A 2 -42.63 13.09 -18.91
C ARG A 2 -41.58 12.09 -19.39
N SER A 3 -41.31 12.10 -20.68
CA SER A 3 -40.38 11.19 -21.35
C SER A 3 -38.97 11.33 -20.77
N SER A 4 -38.50 10.30 -20.09
CA SER A 4 -37.11 10.09 -19.72
C SER A 4 -36.29 9.67 -20.95
N GLN A 5 -36.29 10.48 -22.01
CA GLN A 5 -35.28 10.32 -23.05
C GLN A 5 -33.99 10.93 -22.51
N GLY A 6 -32.98 10.07 -22.30
CA GLY A 6 -31.63 10.54 -22.00
C GLY A 6 -31.12 11.49 -23.09
N PRO A 7 -30.03 12.23 -22.84
CA PRO A 7 -29.48 13.17 -23.79
C PRO A 7 -29.27 12.50 -25.15
N SER A 8 -29.70 13.19 -26.20
CA SER A 8 -29.45 12.80 -27.58
C SER A 8 -27.93 12.71 -27.84
N VAL A 9 -27.53 11.93 -28.86
CA VAL A 9 -26.12 11.79 -29.25
C VAL A 9 -25.46 13.15 -29.55
N ALA A 10 -26.24 14.11 -30.06
CA ALA A 10 -25.77 15.47 -30.35
C ALA A 10 -25.47 16.27 -29.06
N GLU A 11 -26.34 16.18 -28.06
CA GLU A 11 -26.13 16.83 -26.76
C GLU A 11 -24.94 16.22 -26.00
N ALA A 12 -24.80 14.89 -26.08
CA ALA A 12 -23.64 14.20 -25.54
C ALA A 12 -22.32 14.64 -26.20
N ALA A 13 -22.33 14.79 -27.53
CA ALA A 13 -21.15 15.23 -28.27
C ALA A 13 -20.77 16.68 -27.97
N ALA A 14 -21.76 17.57 -27.84
CA ALA A 14 -21.54 18.94 -27.43
C ALA A 14 -20.90 19.02 -26.03
N LEU A 15 -21.35 18.19 -25.10
CA LEU A 15 -20.81 18.15 -23.75
C LEU A 15 -19.37 17.62 -23.69
N VAL A 16 -19.07 16.53 -24.40
CA VAL A 16 -17.71 16.00 -24.49
C VAL A 16 -16.76 17.03 -25.11
N TRP A 17 -17.26 17.81 -26.06
CA TRP A 17 -16.50 18.89 -26.69
C TRP A 17 -16.26 20.08 -25.76
N ASP A 18 -17.27 20.49 -25.00
CA ASP A 18 -17.15 21.52 -23.96
C ASP A 18 -16.13 21.12 -22.90
N PHE A 19 -16.24 19.89 -22.38
CA PHE A 19 -15.28 19.33 -21.44
C PHE A 19 -13.86 19.35 -22.01
N ASP A 20 -13.66 18.84 -23.23
CA ASP A 20 -12.34 18.73 -23.85
C ASP A 20 -11.70 20.09 -24.10
N LYS A 21 -12.48 21.10 -24.50
CA LYS A 21 -11.99 22.47 -24.66
C LYS A 21 -11.54 23.10 -23.35
N PHE A 22 -12.30 22.88 -22.29
CA PHE A 22 -11.97 23.40 -20.97
C PHE A 22 -10.75 22.69 -20.39
N TRP A 23 -10.72 21.35 -20.49
CA TRP A 23 -9.65 20.54 -19.94
C TRP A 23 -8.36 20.66 -20.73
N PHE A 24 -8.42 20.71 -22.06
CA PHE A 24 -7.27 20.73 -22.96
C PHE A 24 -7.37 21.90 -23.95
N PRO A 25 -7.21 23.14 -23.46
CA PRO A 25 -7.38 24.34 -24.28
C PRO A 25 -6.42 24.38 -25.47
N PRO A 26 -6.89 24.73 -26.69
CA PRO A 26 -6.04 24.85 -27.87
C PRO A 26 -4.91 25.87 -27.65
N GLY A 27 -3.68 25.50 -28.03
CA GLY A 27 -2.51 26.38 -27.91
C GLY A 27 -1.86 26.42 -26.52
N SER A 28 -2.30 25.58 -25.59
CA SER A 28 -1.58 25.37 -24.32
C SER A 28 -0.60 24.19 -24.46
N ASP A 29 0.70 24.50 -24.53
CA ASP A 29 1.77 23.50 -24.58
C ASP A 29 2.15 22.97 -23.18
N GLY A 30 1.56 23.54 -22.12
CA GLY A 30 1.88 23.25 -20.73
C GLY A 30 0.75 22.58 -19.95
N PRO A 31 1.06 22.01 -18.77
CA PRO A 31 0.06 21.38 -17.92
C PRO A 31 -0.91 22.41 -17.32
N GLN A 32 -2.19 22.07 -17.25
CA GLN A 32 -3.16 22.91 -16.57
C GLN A 32 -2.99 22.83 -15.05
N ALA A 33 -3.06 23.97 -14.37
CA ALA A 33 -2.87 24.06 -12.92
C ALA A 33 -3.83 23.17 -12.11
N PHE A 34 -5.02 22.87 -12.65
CA PHE A 34 -6.06 22.10 -11.98
C PHE A 34 -6.01 20.59 -12.25
N TRP A 35 -5.21 20.12 -13.23
CA TRP A 35 -5.09 18.68 -13.53
C TRP A 35 -4.52 17.87 -12.36
N PHE A 36 -3.80 18.53 -11.44
CA PHE A 36 -3.05 17.88 -10.36
C PHE A 36 -3.08 18.71 -9.08
N ALA A 37 -4.26 19.12 -8.60
CA ALA A 37 -4.42 19.76 -7.28
C ALA A 37 -4.13 18.79 -6.10
N MET A 38 -2.92 18.21 -6.11
CA MET A 38 -2.32 17.28 -5.15
C MET A 38 -0.92 17.76 -4.74
N HIS A 39 -0.69 19.08 -4.72
CA HIS A 39 0.42 19.65 -3.95
C HIS A 39 -0.13 20.70 -2.99
N SER A 40 0.08 20.43 -1.70
CA SER A 40 -0.41 21.09 -0.48
C SER A 40 -0.07 22.57 -0.30
N HIS A 41 0.44 23.25 -1.33
CA HIS A 41 0.92 24.63 -1.25
C HIS A 41 0.23 25.58 -2.24
N LEU A 42 -0.65 25.08 -3.11
CA LEU A 42 -1.51 25.92 -3.93
C LEU A 42 -2.89 26.01 -3.27
N PRO A 43 -3.53 27.20 -3.24
CA PRO A 43 -4.86 27.38 -2.66
C PRO A 43 -5.79 26.32 -3.25
N LYS A 44 -6.53 25.62 -2.38
CA LYS A 44 -7.49 24.57 -2.76
C LYS A 44 -8.36 25.08 -3.89
N PHE A 45 -8.04 24.70 -5.11
CA PHE A 45 -8.90 24.97 -6.25
C PHE A 45 -10.13 24.09 -6.05
N ASP A 46 -11.28 24.69 -5.73
CA ASP A 46 -12.57 24.00 -5.74
C ASP A 46 -13.05 23.70 -7.18
N ALA A 47 -12.34 24.23 -8.20
CA ALA A 47 -12.70 24.08 -9.61
C ALA A 47 -12.83 22.61 -10.06
N PRO A 48 -11.92 21.65 -9.78
CA PRO A 48 -12.11 20.26 -10.18
C PRO A 48 -13.38 19.64 -9.58
N LYS A 49 -13.73 19.98 -8.33
CA LYS A 49 -14.96 19.48 -7.69
C LYS A 49 -16.21 20.10 -8.31
N MET A 50 -16.19 21.40 -8.58
CA MET A 50 -17.26 22.09 -9.30
C MET A 50 -17.47 21.50 -10.70
N GLU A 51 -16.40 21.20 -11.43
CA GLU A 51 -16.46 20.57 -12.74
C GLU A 51 -16.95 19.12 -12.67
N GLY A 52 -16.51 18.36 -11.65
CA GLY A 52 -17.05 17.04 -11.36
C GLY A 52 -18.57 17.06 -11.17
N GLN A 53 -19.08 18.03 -10.40
CA GLN A 53 -20.52 18.23 -10.21
C GLN A 53 -21.24 18.68 -11.49
N ARG A 54 -20.61 19.52 -12.31
CA ARG A 54 -21.16 20.03 -13.57
C ARG A 54 -21.43 18.91 -14.59
N TYR A 55 -20.46 18.01 -14.79
CA TYR A 55 -20.54 16.99 -15.85
C TYR A 55 -21.22 15.68 -15.42
N PHE A 56 -21.28 15.40 -14.11
CA PHE A 56 -21.79 14.12 -13.61
C PHE A 56 -23.25 13.79 -14.02
N PRO A 57 -24.22 14.73 -13.97
CA PRO A 57 -25.61 14.45 -14.35
C PRO A 57 -25.75 13.92 -15.79
N ALA A 58 -24.86 14.34 -16.68
CA ALA A 58 -24.89 13.94 -18.08
C ALA A 58 -24.04 12.69 -18.39
N ILE A 59 -23.04 12.39 -17.57
CA ILE A 59 -22.22 11.17 -17.72
C ILE A 59 -23.04 9.90 -17.43
N LEU A 60 -23.94 9.93 -16.45
CA LEU A 60 -24.69 8.73 -16.07
C LEU A 60 -25.53 8.15 -17.23
N PRO A 61 -26.39 8.94 -17.93
CA PRO A 61 -27.10 8.43 -19.10
C PRO A 61 -26.17 7.93 -20.22
N LEU A 62 -25.02 8.58 -20.41
CA LEU A 62 -24.03 8.15 -21.40
C LEU A 62 -23.44 6.79 -21.04
N VAL A 63 -23.05 6.61 -19.78
CA VAL A 63 -22.53 5.35 -19.24
C VAL A 63 -23.55 4.23 -19.38
N PHE A 64 -24.82 4.47 -19.05
CA PHE A 64 -25.88 3.49 -19.26
C PHE A 64 -26.06 3.13 -20.74
N THR A 65 -26.04 4.12 -21.63
CA THR A 65 -26.14 3.89 -23.09
C THR A 65 -24.99 3.03 -23.60
N MET A 66 -23.76 3.31 -23.13
CA MET A 66 -22.57 2.55 -23.49
C MET A 66 -22.62 1.10 -23.01
N LEU A 67 -23.13 0.88 -21.78
CA LEU A 67 -23.30 -0.47 -21.23
C LEU A 67 -24.33 -1.29 -21.99
N LEU A 68 -25.43 -0.66 -22.42
CA LEU A 68 -26.50 -1.33 -23.17
C LEU A 68 -26.14 -1.57 -24.65
N ASN A 69 -25.20 -0.80 -25.22
CA ASN A 69 -24.87 -0.87 -26.65
C ASN A 69 -23.35 -0.90 -26.92
N PRO A 70 -22.61 -1.91 -26.45
CA PRO A 70 -21.14 -1.92 -26.52
C PRO A 70 -20.61 -1.88 -27.96
N LEU A 71 -21.28 -2.54 -28.92
CA LEU A 71 -20.89 -2.52 -30.33
C LEU A 71 -20.99 -1.13 -30.96
N ARG A 72 -22.01 -0.34 -30.57
CA ARG A 72 -22.15 1.04 -31.04
C ARG A 72 -21.03 1.92 -30.52
N VAL A 73 -20.57 1.68 -29.29
CA VAL A 73 -19.45 2.42 -28.70
C VAL A 73 -18.15 2.11 -29.44
N TRP A 74 -17.90 0.84 -29.78
CA TRP A 74 -16.75 0.46 -30.60
C TRP A 74 -16.76 1.11 -31.99
N ALA A 75 -17.93 1.29 -32.59
CA ALA A 75 -18.07 1.96 -33.88
C ALA A 75 -17.78 3.49 -33.82
N LEU A 76 -17.66 4.08 -32.63
CA LEU A 76 -17.34 5.51 -32.51
C LEU A 76 -15.87 5.78 -32.88
N PRO A 77 -15.57 6.93 -33.49
CA PRO A 77 -14.20 7.33 -33.77
C PRO A 77 -13.32 7.35 -32.51
N VAL A 78 -12.04 7.00 -32.67
CA VAL A 78 -11.07 6.94 -31.55
C VAL A 78 -11.00 8.28 -30.80
N TRP A 79 -10.99 9.41 -31.51
CA TRP A 79 -10.93 10.73 -30.90
C TRP A 79 -12.11 10.98 -29.93
N PHE A 80 -13.30 10.49 -30.27
CA PHE A 80 -14.49 10.69 -29.45
C PHE A 80 -14.46 9.79 -28.22
N ARG A 81 -14.10 8.52 -28.42
CA ARG A 81 -13.93 7.57 -27.32
C ARG A 81 -12.88 8.03 -26.32
N LEU A 82 -11.76 8.57 -26.80
CA LEU A 82 -10.68 9.09 -25.95
C LEU A 82 -11.17 10.22 -25.05
N ARG A 83 -11.80 11.24 -25.63
CA ARG A 83 -12.31 12.39 -24.86
C ARG A 83 -13.39 11.98 -23.87
N LEU A 84 -14.29 11.10 -24.29
CA LEU A 84 -15.34 10.56 -23.42
C LEU A 84 -14.73 9.74 -22.26
N ALA A 85 -13.69 8.94 -22.52
CA ALA A 85 -13.01 8.16 -21.48
C ALA A 85 -12.35 9.07 -20.44
N VAL A 86 -11.63 10.10 -20.90
CA VAL A 86 -11.00 11.09 -20.00
C VAL A 86 -12.06 11.85 -19.21
N MET A 87 -13.16 12.28 -19.84
CA MET A 87 -14.27 12.94 -19.15
C MET A 87 -14.85 12.07 -18.04
N CYS A 88 -15.16 10.80 -18.35
CA CYS A 88 -15.72 9.89 -17.35
C CYS A 88 -14.76 9.63 -16.18
N ASP A 89 -13.47 9.37 -16.43
CA ASP A 89 -12.46 9.16 -15.37
C ASP A 89 -12.31 10.41 -14.50
N GLN A 90 -12.15 11.57 -15.11
CA GLN A 90 -11.86 12.80 -14.38
C GLN A 90 -13.08 13.32 -13.61
N THR A 91 -14.29 13.20 -14.16
CA THR A 91 -15.49 13.58 -13.43
C THR A 91 -15.72 12.69 -12.21
N ILE A 92 -15.61 11.36 -12.35
CA ILE A 92 -15.91 10.45 -11.23
C ILE A 92 -14.86 10.52 -10.10
N ARG A 93 -13.64 10.94 -10.43
CA ARG A 93 -12.58 11.14 -9.43
C ARG A 93 -12.75 12.44 -8.64
N ASN A 94 -13.41 13.44 -9.23
CA ASN A 94 -13.59 14.75 -8.61
C ASN A 94 -14.99 15.01 -8.03
N ILE A 95 -15.93 14.07 -8.17
CA ILE A 95 -17.24 14.16 -7.52
C ILE A 95 -17.26 13.57 -6.11
N THR A 96 -17.97 14.25 -5.21
CA THR A 96 -18.36 13.72 -3.90
C THR A 96 -19.78 13.15 -4.00
N LEU A 97 -19.94 11.85 -3.77
CA LEU A 97 -21.24 11.18 -3.78
C LEU A 97 -21.65 10.77 -2.36
N PRO A 98 -22.95 10.81 -2.03
CA PRO A 98 -23.46 10.19 -0.82
C PRO A 98 -23.17 8.69 -0.76
N PRO A 99 -23.06 8.08 0.45
CA PRO A 99 -22.78 6.65 0.61
C PRO A 99 -23.72 5.73 -0.19
N GLU A 100 -25.01 6.06 -0.25
CA GLU A 100 -26.01 5.29 -0.99
C GLU A 100 -25.78 5.26 -2.51
N GLN A 101 -25.00 6.22 -3.04
CA GLN A 101 -24.66 6.32 -4.46
C GLN A 101 -23.23 5.89 -4.78
N ALA A 102 -22.48 5.38 -3.81
CA ALA A 102 -21.07 4.97 -4.00
C ALA A 102 -20.89 3.91 -5.10
N PHE A 103 -21.91 3.07 -5.35
CA PHE A 103 -21.88 2.07 -6.42
C PHE A 103 -21.74 2.68 -7.82
N LEU A 104 -22.23 3.91 -8.03
CA LEU A 104 -22.12 4.61 -9.33
C LEU A 104 -20.67 4.84 -9.73
N LYS A 105 -19.78 5.07 -8.76
CA LYS A 105 -18.33 5.19 -9.02
C LYS A 105 -17.76 3.92 -9.63
N THR A 106 -18.14 2.77 -9.09
CA THR A 106 -17.71 1.47 -9.61
C THR A 106 -18.27 1.22 -11.02
N LEU A 107 -19.51 1.62 -11.26
CA LEU A 107 -20.16 1.48 -12.57
C LEU A 107 -19.46 2.31 -13.66
N VAL A 108 -19.19 3.59 -13.34
CA VAL A 108 -18.49 4.51 -14.25
C VAL A 108 -17.06 4.01 -14.49
N ASP A 109 -16.30 3.67 -13.44
CA ASP A 109 -14.92 3.17 -13.56
C ASP A 109 -14.83 1.95 -14.50
N ARG A 110 -15.73 0.96 -14.35
CA ARG A 110 -15.78 -0.22 -15.24
C ARG A 110 -16.10 0.14 -16.70
N THR A 111 -17.01 1.08 -16.92
CA THR A 111 -17.42 1.49 -18.26
C THR A 111 -16.30 2.29 -18.93
N THR A 112 -15.69 3.21 -18.20
CA THR A 112 -14.52 3.98 -18.64
C THR A 112 -13.34 3.08 -18.98
N LEU A 113 -13.10 2.02 -18.18
CA LEU A 113 -12.05 1.05 -18.48
C LEU A 113 -12.33 0.29 -19.79
N ARG A 114 -13.56 -0.17 -20.03
CA ARG A 114 -13.93 -0.84 -21.29
C ARG A 114 -13.75 0.08 -22.49
N LEU A 115 -14.10 1.36 -22.33
CA LEU A 115 -13.89 2.38 -23.35
C LEU A 115 -12.40 2.58 -23.64
N ALA A 116 -11.56 2.73 -22.61
CA ALA A 116 -10.11 2.83 -22.75
C ALA A 116 -9.51 1.57 -23.40
N GLN A 117 -9.98 0.38 -23.05
CA GLN A 117 -9.55 -0.88 -23.67
C GLN A 117 -9.88 -0.92 -25.16
N SER A 118 -11.04 -0.40 -25.58
CA SER A 118 -11.38 -0.31 -27.01
C SER A 118 -10.41 0.57 -27.78
N ILE A 119 -9.97 1.68 -27.19
CA ILE A 119 -9.00 2.58 -27.83
C ILE A 119 -7.67 1.87 -28.01
N VAL A 120 -7.22 1.15 -26.98
CA VAL A 120 -5.96 0.39 -27.04
C VAL A 120 -6.05 -0.82 -27.97
N LEU A 121 -7.23 -1.36 -28.26
CA LEU A 121 -7.36 -2.39 -29.30
C LEU A 121 -7.12 -1.82 -30.70
N ASP A 122 -7.59 -0.60 -30.97
CA ASP A 122 -7.40 0.06 -32.26
C ASP A 122 -6.02 0.73 -32.39
N GLN A 123 -5.47 1.21 -31.27
CA GLN A 123 -4.17 1.87 -31.18
C GLN A 123 -3.39 1.27 -30.00
N PRO A 124 -2.66 0.15 -30.22
CA PRO A 124 -2.00 -0.63 -29.17
C PRO A 124 -0.95 0.10 -28.35
N ASP A 125 -0.40 1.17 -28.91
CA ASP A 125 0.56 2.05 -28.26
C ASP A 125 0.06 3.51 -28.30
N ASN A 126 0.60 4.34 -27.42
CA ASN A 126 0.18 5.73 -27.28
C ASN A 126 0.82 6.70 -28.28
N GLY A 127 1.71 6.24 -29.15
CA GLY A 127 2.40 7.09 -30.13
C GLY A 127 1.44 7.79 -31.09
N PRO A 128 0.53 7.07 -31.78
CA PRO A 128 -0.50 7.64 -32.63
C PRO A 128 -1.43 8.61 -31.88
N ILE A 129 -1.80 8.27 -30.65
CA ILE A 129 -2.65 9.14 -29.82
C ILE A 129 -1.95 10.45 -29.53
N MET A 130 -0.67 10.39 -29.12
CA MET A 130 0.14 11.58 -28.87
C MET A 130 0.25 12.44 -30.15
N ALA A 131 0.54 11.81 -31.30
CA ALA A 131 0.72 12.51 -32.56
C ALA A 131 -0.55 13.21 -33.06
N VAL A 132 -1.72 12.60 -32.88
CA VAL A 132 -3.00 13.10 -33.43
C VAL A 132 -3.80 13.92 -32.41
N HIS A 133 -3.70 13.59 -31.13
CA HIS A 133 -4.55 14.14 -30.06
C HIS A 133 -3.77 14.87 -28.96
N GLY A 134 -2.44 14.84 -29.01
CA GLY A 134 -1.55 15.52 -28.08
C GLY A 134 -1.11 14.66 -26.89
N LEU A 135 0.06 15.00 -26.34
CA LEU A 135 0.73 14.28 -25.25
C LEU A 135 -0.16 14.08 -24.03
N TYR A 136 -0.84 15.12 -23.57
CA TYR A 136 -1.61 15.04 -22.33
C TYR A 136 -2.80 14.08 -22.43
N ARG A 137 -3.50 14.01 -23.57
CA ARG A 137 -4.58 13.02 -23.73
C ARG A 137 -4.04 11.58 -23.72
N ALA A 138 -2.87 11.34 -24.31
CA ALA A 138 -2.19 10.05 -24.20
C ALA A 138 -1.83 9.71 -22.75
N LEU A 139 -1.31 10.68 -21.99
CA LEU A 139 -1.02 10.52 -20.56
C LEU A 139 -2.27 10.22 -19.75
N PHE A 140 -3.36 10.97 -19.93
CA PHE A 140 -4.62 10.73 -19.24
C PHE A 140 -5.24 9.37 -19.58
N LEU A 141 -5.07 8.86 -20.80
CA LEU A 141 -5.47 7.49 -21.13
C LEU A 141 -4.72 6.45 -20.27
N THR A 142 -3.42 6.64 -20.03
CA THR A 142 -2.66 5.73 -19.15
C THR A 142 -3.17 5.74 -17.72
N LEU A 143 -3.61 6.90 -17.21
CA LEU A 143 -4.15 7.04 -15.86
C LEU A 143 -5.38 6.17 -15.63
N ILE A 144 -6.24 6.02 -16.63
CA ILE A 144 -7.44 5.18 -16.54
C ILE A 144 -7.04 3.74 -16.19
N PHE A 145 -6.02 3.20 -16.86
CA PHE A 145 -5.50 1.86 -16.56
C PHE A 145 -4.91 1.81 -15.16
N ARG A 146 -4.10 2.80 -14.76
CA ARG A 146 -3.53 2.87 -13.40
C ARG A 146 -4.61 2.90 -12.32
N HIS A 147 -5.61 3.77 -12.45
CA HIS A 147 -6.71 3.94 -11.50
C HIS A 147 -7.59 2.69 -11.37
N ASN A 148 -7.75 1.94 -12.47
CA ASN A 148 -8.50 0.68 -12.49
C ASN A 148 -7.63 -0.54 -12.18
N GLY A 149 -6.41 -0.31 -11.70
CA GLY A 149 -5.52 -1.35 -11.25
C GLY A 149 -4.92 -2.22 -12.34
N LEU A 150 -4.66 -1.64 -13.49
CA LEU A 150 -3.85 -2.21 -14.56
C LEU A 150 -2.58 -1.37 -14.73
N ALA A 151 -1.84 -1.14 -13.64
CA ALA A 151 -0.70 -0.24 -13.64
C ALA A 151 0.48 -0.78 -14.48
N GLU A 152 0.61 -2.09 -14.70
CA GLU A 152 1.59 -2.66 -15.63
C GLU A 152 1.26 -2.28 -17.08
N ARG A 153 -0.03 -2.37 -17.44
CA ARG A 153 -0.51 -1.91 -18.74
C ARG A 153 -0.33 -0.40 -18.89
N SER A 154 -0.54 0.36 -17.82
CA SER A 154 -0.23 1.80 -17.80
C SER A 154 1.25 2.06 -18.09
N LEU A 155 2.18 1.31 -17.51
CA LEU A 155 3.62 1.47 -17.80
C LEU A 155 3.94 1.18 -19.26
N LYS A 156 3.41 0.07 -19.80
CA LYS A 156 3.62 -0.28 -21.21
C LYS A 156 3.13 0.82 -22.16
N LEU A 157 2.01 1.47 -21.84
CA LEU A 157 1.48 2.58 -22.63
C LEU A 157 2.27 3.89 -22.46
N LEU A 158 3.13 4.01 -21.45
CA LEU A 158 4.02 5.16 -21.28
C LEU A 158 5.32 5.01 -22.08
N GLU A 159 5.75 3.79 -22.42
CA GLU A 159 7.01 3.50 -23.15
C GLU A 159 7.20 4.29 -24.47
N PRO A 160 6.17 4.49 -25.31
CA PRO A 160 6.32 5.22 -26.58
C PRO A 160 6.38 6.75 -26.41
N LEU A 161 6.17 7.27 -25.21
CA LEU A 161 6.14 8.71 -24.94
C LEU A 161 7.56 9.25 -24.69
N PRO A 162 7.83 10.54 -24.93
CA PRO A 162 9.17 11.13 -24.75
C PRO A 162 9.63 11.02 -23.30
N GLY A 163 10.56 10.11 -23.03
CA GLY A 163 11.03 9.81 -21.67
C GLY A 163 11.87 10.92 -21.02
N ASP A 164 12.40 11.84 -21.82
CA ASP A 164 13.09 13.06 -21.40
C ASP A 164 12.12 14.18 -20.97
N ASN A 165 10.83 14.05 -21.27
CA ASN A 165 9.81 14.99 -20.80
C ASN A 165 9.56 14.82 -19.30
N GLU A 166 9.74 15.90 -18.53
CA GLU A 166 9.58 15.91 -17.07
C GLU A 166 8.22 15.37 -16.61
N THR A 167 7.13 15.69 -17.32
CA THR A 167 5.79 15.23 -16.96
C THR A 167 5.62 13.73 -17.20
N VAL A 168 6.16 13.21 -18.31
CA VAL A 168 6.17 11.77 -18.60
C VAL A 168 6.98 11.02 -17.54
N GLY A 169 8.13 11.58 -17.13
CA GLY A 169 8.94 11.08 -16.01
C GLY A 169 8.13 10.96 -14.72
N LYS A 170 7.46 12.03 -14.30
CA LYS A 170 6.60 12.05 -13.10
C LYS A 170 5.46 11.03 -13.17
N PHE A 171 4.82 10.86 -14.32
CA PHE A 171 3.77 9.84 -14.50
C PHE A 171 4.32 8.42 -14.38
N THR A 172 5.49 8.18 -14.95
CA THR A 172 6.19 6.89 -14.89
C THR A 172 6.57 6.55 -13.46
N GLU A 173 7.16 7.49 -12.72
CA GLU A 173 7.51 7.32 -11.30
C GLU A 173 6.28 7.04 -10.44
N CYS A 174 5.23 7.86 -10.56
CA CYS A 174 3.96 7.64 -9.85
C CYS A 174 3.36 6.26 -10.14
N THR A 175 3.40 5.82 -11.39
CA THR A 175 2.84 4.52 -11.81
C THR A 175 3.66 3.35 -11.27
N LYS A 176 4.99 3.46 -11.30
CA LYS A 176 5.89 2.50 -10.63
C LYS A 176 5.61 2.43 -9.12
N ALA A 177 5.42 3.57 -8.46
CA ALA A 177 5.07 3.62 -7.04
C ALA A 177 3.74 2.91 -6.73
N VAL A 178 2.70 3.10 -7.55
CA VAL A 178 1.42 2.40 -7.40
C VAL A 178 1.58 0.88 -7.57
N LEU A 179 2.39 0.43 -8.53
CA LEU A 179 2.69 -1.00 -8.68
C LEU A 179 3.40 -1.55 -7.47
N CYS A 180 4.46 -0.87 -7.00
CA CYS A 180 5.17 -1.26 -5.78
C CYS A 180 4.20 -1.36 -4.60
N ASN A 181 3.36 -0.35 -4.37
CA ASN A 181 2.36 -0.35 -3.30
C ASN A 181 1.37 -1.52 -3.44
N ARG A 182 0.90 -1.83 -4.65
CA ARG A 182 0.03 -3.01 -4.84
C ARG A 182 0.76 -4.33 -4.56
N TYR A 183 1.99 -4.47 -5.05
CA TYR A 183 2.79 -5.66 -4.79
C TYR A 183 3.02 -5.84 -3.29
N ILE A 184 3.21 -4.73 -2.56
CA ILE A 184 3.29 -4.67 -1.11
C ILE A 184 1.96 -5.05 -0.45
N ASP A 185 0.86 -4.43 -0.83
CA ASP A 185 -0.48 -4.71 -0.29
C ASP A 185 -0.89 -6.16 -0.54
N TYR A 186 -0.55 -6.72 -1.71
CA TYR A 186 -0.78 -8.12 -2.03
C TYR A 186 0.09 -9.05 -1.18
N ALA A 187 1.37 -8.72 -1.00
CA ALA A 187 2.29 -9.46 -0.14
C ALA A 187 1.87 -9.41 1.35
N LEU A 188 1.13 -8.38 1.76
CA LEU A 188 0.59 -8.21 3.11
C LEU A 188 -0.89 -8.61 3.27
N SER A 189 -1.57 -8.94 2.17
CA SER A 189 -2.96 -9.41 2.18
C SER A 189 -3.05 -10.79 2.86
N ASP A 190 -4.20 -11.10 3.45
CA ASP A 190 -4.45 -12.38 4.15
C ASP A 190 -4.09 -13.63 3.32
N LYS A 191 -4.04 -13.52 1.99
CA LYS A 191 -3.65 -14.61 1.08
C LYS A 191 -2.16 -14.95 1.09
N CYS A 192 -1.29 -14.01 1.46
CA CYS A 192 0.15 -14.23 1.61
C CYS A 192 0.54 -14.58 3.05
N ASN A 193 -0.45 -14.79 3.93
CA ASN A 193 -0.26 -15.17 5.32
C ASN A 193 -0.80 -16.58 5.64
N PRO A 194 -0.55 -17.63 4.81
CA PRO A 194 -0.57 -18.96 5.37
C PRO A 194 0.58 -19.04 6.39
N ASP A 195 0.30 -19.63 7.55
CA ASP A 195 1.27 -19.95 8.62
C ASP A 195 1.43 -18.94 9.77
N LEU A 196 0.41 -18.12 10.04
CA LEU A 196 0.28 -17.46 11.35
C LEU A 196 -0.03 -18.41 12.51
N ALA A 197 -0.28 -19.69 12.24
CA ALA A 197 -0.82 -20.61 13.24
C ALA A 197 0.18 -21.62 13.82
N GLU A 198 1.11 -22.21 13.05
CA GLU A 198 1.60 -23.54 13.48
C GLU A 198 3.06 -23.94 13.17
N MET A 199 4.01 -23.02 13.03
CA MET A 199 5.43 -23.41 13.18
C MET A 199 5.86 -23.35 14.64
N LYS A 200 5.30 -24.22 15.48
CA LYS A 200 5.95 -24.60 16.74
C LYS A 200 7.10 -25.54 16.41
N LEU A 201 8.25 -24.98 16.06
CA LEU A 201 9.50 -25.76 16.03
C LEU A 201 9.78 -26.22 17.46
N THR A 202 9.57 -27.50 17.73
CA THR A 202 9.85 -28.11 19.04
C THR A 202 11.34 -28.35 19.25
N GLU A 203 12.09 -28.56 18.17
CA GLU A 203 13.53 -28.78 18.18
C GLU A 203 14.29 -27.55 17.65
N PRO A 204 15.50 -27.28 18.17
CA PRO A 204 16.33 -26.18 17.68
C PRO A 204 16.75 -26.42 16.22
N PRO A 205 16.79 -25.38 15.38
CA PRO A 205 17.30 -25.48 14.01
C PRO A 205 18.72 -26.09 13.97
N LYS A 206 18.96 -26.97 12.99
CA LYS A 206 20.26 -27.63 12.81
C LYS A 206 21.37 -26.64 12.43
N ASP A 207 21.03 -25.67 11.60
CA ASP A 207 21.97 -24.69 11.10
C ASP A 207 22.15 -23.55 12.12
N ARG A 208 23.33 -23.47 12.73
CA ARG A 208 23.66 -22.52 13.81
C ARG A 208 24.55 -21.35 13.38
N HIS A 209 24.89 -21.23 12.08
CA HIS A 209 25.90 -20.25 11.65
C HIS A 209 25.49 -18.79 11.91
N VAL A 210 24.19 -18.51 11.95
CA VAL A 210 23.63 -17.18 12.26
C VAL A 210 23.71 -16.82 13.74
N LEU A 211 23.93 -17.79 14.62
CA LEU A 211 24.06 -17.54 16.04
C LEU A 211 25.43 -16.98 16.37
N ASP A 212 25.45 -16.13 17.40
CA ASP A 212 26.68 -15.74 18.08
C ASP A 212 27.40 -16.98 18.63
N GLU A 213 28.73 -16.94 18.69
CA GLU A 213 29.56 -18.05 19.14
C GLU A 213 29.16 -18.55 20.53
N LEU A 214 28.76 -17.65 21.43
CA LEU A 214 28.30 -18.00 22.77
C LEU A 214 27.01 -18.83 22.75
N CYS A 215 26.12 -18.58 21.78
CA CYS A 215 24.83 -19.26 21.64
C CYS A 215 24.89 -20.51 20.74
N ARG A 216 25.97 -20.70 19.97
CA ARG A 216 26.09 -21.86 19.06
C ARG A 216 26.16 -23.19 19.80
N ASN A 217 26.84 -23.21 20.93
CA ASN A 217 27.08 -24.43 21.71
C ASN A 217 25.89 -24.77 22.61
N ASP A 218 25.20 -23.75 23.12
CA ASP A 218 24.01 -23.87 23.93
C ASP A 218 22.86 -23.00 23.36
N PRO A 219 22.04 -23.55 22.45
CA PRO A 219 20.93 -22.80 21.88
C PRO A 219 19.76 -22.59 22.85
N ASP A 220 19.69 -23.38 23.93
CA ASP A 220 18.64 -23.20 24.95
C ASP A 220 18.89 -21.93 25.77
N PHE A 221 20.13 -21.43 25.82
CA PHE A 221 20.46 -20.10 26.34
C PHE A 221 19.57 -18.97 25.79
N LEU A 222 19.16 -19.05 24.52
CA LEU A 222 18.26 -18.05 23.92
C LEU A 222 16.86 -18.03 24.54
N VAL A 223 16.45 -19.12 25.18
CA VAL A 223 15.15 -19.31 25.83
C VAL A 223 15.28 -19.10 27.34
N ASP A 224 16.28 -19.75 27.93
CA ASP A 224 16.49 -19.76 29.38
C ASP A 224 17.07 -18.43 29.88
N GLY A 225 17.81 -17.74 29.01
CA GLY A 225 18.52 -16.51 29.32
C GLY A 225 19.74 -16.77 30.20
N PRO A 226 20.50 -15.71 30.53
CA PRO A 226 21.61 -15.86 31.46
C PRO A 226 21.07 -16.03 32.89
N HIS A 227 21.83 -16.74 33.72
CA HIS A 227 21.56 -16.92 35.14
C HIS A 227 22.47 -15.99 35.95
N SER A 228 22.41 -14.69 35.66
CA SER A 228 23.30 -13.70 36.28
C SER A 228 22.54 -12.66 37.12
N GLU A 229 23.22 -12.05 38.09
CA GLU A 229 22.67 -10.91 38.84
C GLU A 229 22.35 -9.72 37.91
N ALA A 230 23.08 -9.56 36.80
CA ALA A 230 22.85 -8.50 35.84
C ALA A 230 21.46 -8.60 35.17
N ASP A 231 20.95 -9.82 34.95
CA ASP A 231 19.62 -10.04 34.37
C ASP A 231 18.51 -9.62 35.33
N ALA A 232 18.67 -9.92 36.62
CA ALA A 232 17.74 -9.49 37.64
C ALA A 232 17.66 -7.96 37.73
N VAL A 233 18.81 -7.28 37.62
CA VAL A 233 18.87 -5.81 37.58
C VAL A 233 18.19 -5.26 36.33
N LEU A 234 18.47 -5.82 35.15
CA LEU A 234 17.86 -5.37 33.89
C LEU A 234 16.35 -5.59 33.88
N MET A 235 15.89 -6.74 34.36
CA MET A 235 14.47 -7.06 34.56
C MET A 235 13.79 -6.07 35.50
N SER A 236 14.43 -5.73 36.62
CA SER A 236 13.91 -4.73 37.56
C SER A 236 13.78 -3.37 36.91
N ARG A 237 14.84 -2.90 36.21
CA ARG A 237 14.83 -1.62 35.51
C ARG A 237 13.73 -1.53 34.45
N LEU A 238 13.55 -2.58 33.67
CA LEU A 238 12.49 -2.64 32.66
C LEU A 238 11.10 -2.62 33.33
N LYS A 239 10.92 -3.37 34.41
CA LYS A 239 9.68 -3.35 35.19
C LYS A 239 9.38 -1.96 35.75
N ASP A 240 10.38 -1.30 36.33
CA ASP A 240 10.25 0.05 36.89
C ASP A 240 9.91 1.06 35.80
N PHE A 241 10.54 0.94 34.61
CA PHE A 241 10.20 1.76 33.45
C PHE A 241 8.72 1.64 33.08
N PHE A 242 8.16 0.42 33.03
CA PHE A 242 6.74 0.24 32.76
C PHE A 242 5.86 0.86 33.84
N LEU A 243 6.17 0.64 35.12
CA LEU A 243 5.38 1.17 36.23
C LEU A 243 5.41 2.70 36.30
N GLN A 244 6.53 3.33 35.94
CA GLN A 244 6.67 4.78 35.89
C GLN A 244 5.92 5.40 34.70
N ASN A 245 5.99 4.79 33.51
CA ASN A 245 5.35 5.32 32.30
C ASN A 245 3.86 4.96 32.19
N TYR A 246 3.41 3.93 32.90
CA TYR A 246 2.03 3.44 32.89
C TYR A 246 1.51 3.22 34.33
N PRO A 247 1.36 4.30 35.13
CA PRO A 247 0.81 4.22 36.48
C PRO A 247 -0.64 3.73 36.48
N ASP A 248 -1.16 3.35 37.64
CA ASP A 248 -2.58 3.00 37.85
C ASP A 248 -3.11 1.88 36.93
N ASN A 249 -2.26 0.88 36.64
CA ASN A 249 -2.60 -0.29 35.82
C ASN A 249 -3.01 0.06 34.37
N THR A 250 -2.46 1.16 33.85
CA THR A 250 -2.64 1.62 32.46
C THR A 250 -1.69 0.94 31.47
N VAL A 251 -0.95 -0.08 31.92
CA VAL A 251 -0.06 -0.88 31.06
C VAL A 251 -0.86 -1.40 29.85
N PRO A 252 -0.34 -1.25 28.63
CA PRO A 252 -1.03 -1.69 27.43
C PRO A 252 -1.39 -3.18 27.51
N LYS A 253 -2.64 -3.53 27.19
CA LYS A 253 -3.09 -4.93 27.25
C LYS A 253 -2.38 -5.83 26.25
N VAL A 254 -1.89 -5.25 25.15
CA VAL A 254 -1.13 -5.95 24.11
C VAL A 254 0.11 -5.13 23.76
N LEU A 255 1.27 -5.78 23.76
CA LEU A 255 2.55 -5.23 23.28
C LEU A 255 2.99 -5.96 22.02
N VAL A 256 3.37 -5.20 21.00
CA VAL A 256 3.97 -5.73 19.77
C VAL A 256 5.47 -5.52 19.81
N LEU A 257 6.25 -6.60 19.81
CA LEU A 257 7.70 -6.52 19.72
C LEU A 257 8.17 -6.54 18.26
N SER A 258 8.91 -5.51 17.87
CA SER A 258 9.69 -5.46 16.63
C SER A 258 10.92 -6.37 16.75
N LEU A 259 10.82 -7.61 16.29
CA LEU A 259 11.85 -8.62 16.47
C LEU A 259 12.77 -8.70 15.24
N SER A 260 13.97 -8.14 15.32
CA SER A 260 14.94 -8.17 14.22
C SER A 260 15.75 -9.45 14.17
N GLY A 261 15.89 -10.17 15.29
CA GLY A 261 16.79 -11.32 15.42
C GLY A 261 18.18 -10.96 15.97
N GLY A 262 18.49 -9.65 16.06
CA GLY A 262 19.70 -9.15 16.72
C GLY A 262 19.58 -9.19 18.24
N VAL A 263 20.74 -9.11 18.92
CA VAL A 263 20.88 -9.25 20.39
C VAL A 263 19.92 -8.36 21.18
N ASP A 264 19.72 -7.10 20.77
CA ASP A 264 18.86 -6.16 21.50
C ASP A 264 17.40 -6.62 21.46
N SER A 265 16.91 -6.96 20.27
CA SER A 265 15.53 -7.40 20.09
C SER A 265 15.26 -8.78 20.73
N MET A 266 16.26 -9.67 20.73
CA MET A 266 16.18 -10.98 21.37
C MET A 266 16.21 -10.85 22.91
N THR A 267 16.99 -9.91 23.44
CA THR A 267 16.99 -9.57 24.86
C THR A 267 15.63 -9.01 25.28
N HIS A 268 15.05 -8.08 24.52
CA HIS A 268 13.70 -7.57 24.77
C HIS A 268 12.65 -8.68 24.74
N LEU A 269 12.73 -9.61 23.77
CA LEU A 269 11.84 -10.77 23.70
C LEU A 269 11.92 -11.59 25.00
N HIS A 270 13.13 -11.93 25.43
CA HIS A 270 13.34 -12.69 26.65
C HIS A 270 12.74 -11.97 27.87
N LEU A 271 13.14 -10.72 28.13
CA LEU A 271 12.70 -9.96 29.31
C LEU A 271 11.18 -9.76 29.34
N LEU A 272 10.59 -9.33 28.21
CA LEU A 272 9.15 -9.06 28.12
C LEU A 272 8.33 -10.36 28.27
N SER A 273 8.82 -11.49 27.77
CA SER A 273 8.14 -12.78 27.94
C SER A 273 8.00 -13.17 29.42
N LYS A 274 9.01 -12.87 30.23
CA LYS A 274 9.01 -13.11 31.68
C LYS A 274 8.13 -12.09 32.43
N LEU A 275 8.09 -10.83 31.98
CA LEU A 275 7.30 -9.76 32.61
C LEU A 275 5.81 -9.81 32.26
N GLN A 276 5.44 -10.38 31.11
CA GLN A 276 4.07 -10.42 30.57
C GLN A 276 3.01 -10.74 31.63
N ARG A 277 3.21 -11.80 32.42
CA ARG A 277 2.24 -12.22 33.45
C ARG A 277 2.18 -11.22 34.60
N SER A 278 3.32 -10.73 35.06
CA SER A 278 3.42 -9.84 36.22
C SER A 278 2.89 -8.43 35.95
N LEU A 279 2.97 -7.97 34.70
CA LEU A 279 2.51 -6.64 34.27
C LEU A 279 1.16 -6.70 33.54
N GLY A 280 0.57 -7.88 33.36
CA GLY A 280 -0.81 -8.02 32.88
C GLY A 280 -1.04 -7.71 31.40
N PHE A 281 -0.02 -7.86 30.55
CA PHE A 281 -0.14 -7.68 29.10
C PHE A 281 -0.07 -9.01 28.34
N LYS A 282 -0.33 -8.97 27.03
CA LYS A 282 -0.03 -10.02 26.07
C LYS A 282 1.08 -9.56 25.14
N LEU A 283 2.06 -10.41 24.91
CA LEU A 283 3.19 -10.14 24.04
C LEU A 283 2.99 -10.86 22.70
N VAL A 284 3.22 -10.14 21.61
CA VAL A 284 3.27 -10.68 20.26
C VAL A 284 4.52 -10.15 19.58
N ALA A 285 5.21 -10.97 18.79
CA ALA A 285 6.39 -10.59 18.05
C ALA A 285 6.09 -10.44 16.55
N CYS A 286 6.76 -9.47 15.91
CA CYS A 286 6.74 -9.24 14.47
C CYS A 286 8.16 -9.27 13.92
N HIS A 287 8.43 -10.17 12.97
CA HIS A 287 9.74 -10.27 12.31
C HIS A 287 9.64 -9.99 10.81
N ILE A 288 10.51 -9.12 10.28
CA ILE A 288 10.58 -8.85 8.84
C ILE A 288 11.85 -9.44 8.28
N ARG A 289 11.69 -10.49 7.49
CA ARG A 289 12.78 -11.07 6.72
C ARG A 289 13.03 -10.21 5.48
N HIS A 290 14.18 -9.55 5.42
CA HIS A 290 14.61 -8.82 4.21
C HIS A 290 15.38 -9.73 3.26
N SER A 291 15.27 -9.50 1.95
CA SER A 291 16.03 -10.25 0.92
C SER A 291 17.48 -9.76 0.73
N ASN A 292 18.05 -9.12 1.75
CA ASN A 292 19.33 -8.42 1.68
C ASN A 292 20.53 -9.30 2.05
N ARG A 293 20.30 -10.38 2.80
CA ARG A 293 21.32 -11.35 3.20
C ARG A 293 20.85 -12.76 2.89
N ASP A 294 21.79 -13.64 2.58
CA ASP A 294 21.49 -15.04 2.23
C ASP A 294 21.06 -15.86 3.46
N ASP A 295 21.54 -15.46 4.64
CA ASP A 295 21.28 -16.09 5.95
C ASP A 295 19.94 -15.71 6.59
N ALA A 296 19.17 -14.80 5.96
CA ALA A 296 17.90 -14.30 6.48
C ALA A 296 16.82 -15.40 6.61
N LYS A 297 16.98 -16.54 5.92
CA LYS A 297 16.08 -17.70 6.10
C LYS A 297 16.37 -18.41 7.42
N GLN A 298 17.64 -18.59 7.75
CA GLN A 298 18.10 -19.25 8.96
C GLN A 298 17.80 -18.39 10.20
N GLU A 299 17.98 -17.07 10.09
CA GLU A 299 17.58 -16.13 11.15
C GLU A 299 16.09 -16.29 11.51
N LEU A 300 15.21 -16.35 10.50
CA LEU A 300 13.78 -16.60 10.73
C LEU A 300 13.53 -17.92 11.46
N GLN A 301 14.24 -19.00 11.11
CA GLN A 301 14.08 -20.29 11.78
C GLN A 301 14.40 -20.21 13.28
N TRP A 302 15.47 -19.50 13.64
CA TRP A 302 15.85 -19.29 15.04
C TRP A 302 14.85 -18.41 15.78
N VAL A 303 14.43 -17.31 15.17
CA VAL A 303 13.40 -16.44 15.73
C VAL A 303 12.09 -17.20 15.98
N THR A 304 11.67 -18.05 15.03
CA THR A 304 10.49 -18.92 15.18
C THR A 304 10.66 -19.93 16.31
N TYR A 305 11.84 -20.55 16.42
CA TYR A 305 12.14 -21.49 17.51
C TYR A 305 12.05 -20.83 18.89
N VAL A 306 12.75 -19.70 19.08
CA VAL A 306 12.81 -19.02 20.38
C VAL A 306 11.44 -18.48 20.79
N THR A 307 10.72 -17.83 19.87
CA THR A 307 9.36 -17.31 20.15
C THR A 307 8.39 -18.44 20.49
N GLY A 308 8.46 -19.56 19.77
CA GLY A 308 7.69 -20.77 20.06
C GLY A 308 7.98 -21.34 21.45
N ARG A 309 9.26 -21.45 21.84
CA ARG A 309 9.69 -21.93 23.17
C ARG A 309 9.26 -21.00 24.31
N LEU A 310 9.23 -19.69 24.07
CA LEU A 310 8.76 -18.69 25.04
C LEU A 310 7.23 -18.54 25.08
N GLY A 311 6.49 -19.22 24.19
CA GLY A 311 5.04 -19.10 24.09
C GLY A 311 4.56 -17.74 23.58
N VAL A 312 5.39 -17.04 22.79
CA VAL A 312 5.08 -15.73 22.20
C VAL A 312 4.66 -15.94 20.74
N PRO A 313 3.45 -15.53 20.33
CA PRO A 313 3.04 -15.59 18.93
C PRO A 313 3.97 -14.77 18.04
N LEU A 314 4.42 -15.35 16.93
CA LEU A 314 5.27 -14.69 15.94
C LEU A 314 4.50 -14.48 14.64
N TYR A 315 4.43 -13.22 14.23
CA TYR A 315 4.02 -12.82 12.89
C TYR A 315 5.30 -12.55 12.11
N HIS A 316 5.42 -13.06 10.89
CA HIS A 316 6.58 -12.73 10.05
C HIS A 316 6.18 -12.38 8.61
N HIS A 317 7.00 -11.55 7.97
CA HIS A 317 6.81 -11.19 6.56
C HIS A 317 8.13 -11.22 5.79
N HIS A 318 8.13 -11.83 4.61
CA HIS A 318 9.29 -11.82 3.72
C HIS A 318 9.18 -10.69 2.70
N VAL A 319 9.98 -9.65 2.91
CA VAL A 319 10.15 -8.56 1.94
C VAL A 319 11.04 -9.06 0.82
N LYS A 320 10.42 -9.34 -0.34
CA LYS A 320 11.10 -9.74 -1.58
C LYS A 320 11.86 -8.59 -2.25
N LEU A 321 11.63 -7.34 -1.81
CA LEU A 321 12.38 -6.17 -2.27
C LEU A 321 13.83 -6.25 -1.76
N ARG A 322 14.79 -5.97 -2.63
CA ARG A 322 16.20 -5.80 -2.27
C ARG A 322 16.53 -4.33 -2.10
N ARG A 323 17.29 -4.01 -1.05
CA ARG A 323 17.79 -2.65 -0.82
C ARG A 323 18.76 -2.28 -1.94
N PRO A 324 18.58 -1.13 -2.62
CA PRO A 324 19.61 -0.61 -3.51
C PRO A 324 20.88 -0.30 -2.71
N HIS A 325 22.02 -0.84 -3.11
CA HIS A 325 23.32 -0.58 -2.47
C HIS A 325 24.47 -0.64 -3.47
N GLY A 326 25.39 0.32 -3.41
CA GLY A 326 26.51 0.41 -4.35
C GLY A 326 26.04 0.46 -5.81
N SER A 327 26.55 -0.45 -6.64
CA SER A 327 26.18 -0.58 -8.05
C SER A 327 24.90 -1.40 -8.30
N LEU A 328 24.29 -2.00 -7.27
CA LEU A 328 23.09 -2.84 -7.41
C LEU A 328 21.86 -1.96 -7.71
N LYS A 329 21.43 -1.96 -8.98
CA LYS A 329 20.18 -1.34 -9.42
C LYS A 329 19.01 -2.31 -9.22
N THR A 330 18.07 -1.96 -8.35
CA THR A 330 16.89 -2.79 -8.04
C THR A 330 15.58 -2.22 -8.60
N GLY A 331 15.64 -1.14 -9.37
CA GLY A 331 14.46 -0.48 -9.97
C GLY A 331 13.67 0.41 -9.00
N ILE A 332 14.14 0.56 -7.76
CA ILE A 332 13.57 1.41 -6.71
C ILE A 332 14.69 2.27 -6.10
N SER A 333 14.38 3.50 -5.66
CA SER A 333 15.37 4.33 -4.97
C SER A 333 15.60 3.84 -3.53
N ARG A 334 16.72 4.21 -2.90
CA ARG A 334 17.00 3.85 -1.50
C ARG A 334 15.97 4.45 -0.56
N MET A 335 15.60 5.70 -0.80
CA MET A 335 14.57 6.42 -0.03
C MET A 335 13.20 5.73 -0.14
N ASP A 336 12.82 5.31 -1.35
CA ASP A 336 11.56 4.60 -1.56
C ASP A 336 11.58 3.21 -0.90
N TYR A 337 12.71 2.51 -0.95
CA TYR A 337 12.87 1.24 -0.25
C TYR A 337 12.72 1.42 1.27
N GLU A 338 13.38 2.40 1.86
CA GLU A 338 13.31 2.69 3.31
C GLU A 338 11.88 3.10 3.71
N LYS A 339 11.22 3.93 2.90
CA LYS A 339 9.81 4.30 3.11
C LYS A 339 8.89 3.07 3.02
N GLN A 340 9.01 2.26 1.97
CA GLN A 340 8.16 1.08 1.76
C GLN A 340 8.36 0.04 2.86
N THR A 341 9.59 -0.24 3.25
CA THR A 341 9.88 -1.19 4.33
C THR A 341 9.39 -0.70 5.69
N ARG A 342 9.42 0.61 5.94
CA ARG A 342 8.79 1.22 7.12
C ARG A 342 7.27 1.10 7.08
N ASP A 343 6.64 1.38 5.94
CA ASP A 343 5.19 1.30 5.79
C ASP A 343 4.72 -0.17 5.98
N ILE A 344 5.42 -1.15 5.40
CA ILE A 344 5.22 -2.60 5.65
C ILE A 344 5.28 -2.91 7.14
N ARG A 345 6.33 -2.41 7.81
CA ARG A 345 6.59 -2.66 9.23
C ARG A 345 5.45 -2.16 10.11
N PHE A 346 5.00 -0.92 9.90
CA PHE A 346 3.90 -0.35 10.68
C PHE A 346 2.55 -1.02 10.40
N SER A 347 2.27 -1.38 9.14
CA SER A 347 1.07 -2.16 8.81
C SER A 347 1.06 -3.53 9.50
N MET A 348 2.21 -4.19 9.54
CA MET A 348 2.38 -5.47 10.23
C MET A 348 2.13 -5.34 11.74
N TYR A 349 2.64 -4.29 12.38
CA TYR A 349 2.39 -4.03 13.80
C TYR A 349 0.92 -3.83 14.12
N ALA A 350 0.23 -3.01 13.33
CA ALA A 350 -1.20 -2.76 13.52
C ALA A 350 -2.02 -4.06 13.40
N LYS A 351 -1.68 -4.92 12.43
CA LYS A 351 -2.38 -6.18 12.21
C LYS A 351 -2.08 -7.22 13.29
N ALA A 352 -0.81 -7.38 13.68
CA ALA A 352 -0.42 -8.29 14.75
C ALA A 352 -1.07 -7.90 16.08
N HIS A 353 -1.11 -6.59 16.39
CA HIS A 353 -1.84 -6.08 17.55
C HIS A 353 -3.31 -6.47 17.50
N LYS A 354 -4.00 -6.24 16.39
CA LYS A 354 -5.42 -6.59 16.22
C LYS A 354 -5.68 -8.08 16.43
N LEU A 355 -4.83 -8.94 15.86
CA LEU A 355 -4.99 -10.39 15.98
C LEU A 355 -4.69 -10.88 17.40
N ALA A 356 -3.66 -10.35 18.05
CA ALA A 356 -3.35 -10.65 19.45
C ALA A 356 -4.44 -10.15 20.41
N TRP A 357 -5.04 -8.98 20.13
CA TRP A 357 -6.18 -8.43 20.88
C TRP A 357 -7.38 -9.38 20.83
N ALA A 358 -7.76 -9.80 19.62
CA ALA A 358 -8.85 -10.76 19.42
C ALA A 358 -8.56 -12.12 20.07
N ALA A 359 -7.34 -12.65 19.93
CA ALA A 359 -6.93 -13.92 20.54
C ALA A 359 -6.90 -13.87 22.08
N ALA A 360 -6.72 -12.68 22.66
CA ALA A 360 -6.80 -12.45 24.10
C ALA A 360 -8.25 -12.38 24.62
N GLY A 361 -9.26 -12.37 23.74
CA GLY A 361 -10.67 -12.25 24.10
C GLY A 361 -11.06 -10.84 24.59
N LEU A 362 -10.30 -9.82 24.19
CA LEU A 362 -10.56 -8.42 24.59
C LEU A 362 -11.61 -7.78 23.67
N PRO A 363 -12.52 -6.91 24.20
CA PRO A 363 -13.54 -6.25 23.39
C PRO A 363 -12.95 -5.32 22.31
N GLU A 364 -13.51 -5.31 21.09
CA GLU A 364 -12.98 -4.49 19.98
C GLU A 364 -13.19 -2.99 20.25
N GLU A 365 -14.29 -2.61 20.90
CA GLU A 365 -14.58 -1.24 21.34
C GLU A 365 -13.55 -0.67 22.33
N GLU A 366 -12.83 -1.53 23.06
CA GLU A 366 -11.77 -1.12 23.99
C GLU A 366 -10.37 -1.14 23.35
N ARG A 367 -10.28 -1.49 22.05
CA ARG A 367 -8.99 -1.68 21.38
C ARG A 367 -8.18 -0.38 21.34
N SER A 368 -7.11 -0.36 22.12
CA SER A 368 -6.17 0.75 22.15
C SER A 368 -5.34 0.83 20.86
N GLN A 369 -4.64 1.95 20.69
CA GLN A 369 -3.59 2.03 19.68
C GLN A 369 -2.49 0.99 19.96
N PRO A 370 -1.88 0.41 18.91
CA PRO A 370 -0.78 -0.53 19.08
C PRO A 370 0.40 0.13 19.80
N VAL A 371 0.82 -0.45 20.93
CA VAL A 371 2.10 -0.11 21.54
C VAL A 371 3.16 -1.07 21.03
N VAL A 372 4.17 -0.50 20.38
CA VAL A 372 5.24 -1.25 19.72
C VAL A 372 6.54 -1.03 20.48
N VAL A 373 7.19 -2.13 20.87
CA VAL A 373 8.54 -2.11 21.44
C VAL A 373 9.55 -2.32 20.32
N VAL A 374 10.52 -1.42 20.23
CA VAL A 374 11.67 -1.52 19.32
C VAL A 374 12.90 -1.68 20.19
N GLY A 375 13.83 -2.54 19.80
CA GLY A 375 15.04 -2.83 20.56
C GLY A 375 16.09 -1.73 20.50
N HIS A 376 15.70 -0.47 20.71
CA HIS A 376 16.66 0.62 20.88
C HIS A 376 17.15 0.67 22.33
N HIS A 377 18.44 0.95 22.51
CA HIS A 377 19.08 1.10 23.82
C HIS A 377 19.74 2.48 23.95
N MET A 378 20.48 2.70 25.04
CA MET A 378 21.05 4.01 25.38
C MET A 378 22.11 4.52 24.38
N ASP A 379 22.67 3.63 23.53
CA ASP A 379 23.70 4.01 22.56
C ASP A 379 23.11 4.37 21.18
N ASP A 380 21.81 4.14 20.97
CA ASP A 380 21.05 4.57 19.78
C ASP A 380 20.57 6.02 19.93
#